data_AF-A0A0D6R585-F1
#
_entry.id   AF-A0A0D6R585-F1
#
_cell.length_a   1.000
_cell.length_b   1.000
_cell.length_c   1.000
_cell.angle_alpha   90.00
_cell.angle_beta   90.00
_cell.angle_gamma   90.00
#
_symmetry.space_group_name_H-M   'P 1'
#
loop_
_entity.id
_entity.type
_entity.pdbx_description
1 polymer ?
#
loop_
_entity_poly.entity_id
_entity_poly.type
_entity_poly.pdbx_seq_one_letter_code
_entity_poly.pdbx_strand_id
1 'polypeptide(L)'
;MIQHAYHVHNKKNLAFPRSRNDRLLFKLHRFKGTQWNALFHISNQRCTYNREKGVEGKLKIETHKRDGERSKSLSLRMAQTLKAPCVPVAPFVTSTSSESFTGQKIFPSRISCKFFQKPRHVIRASVSERISQTDAPVKVLKEIPGSYGPPLLGGIRDRQDFFNGREEFFRSRMEKYESTVYRVNMPPGGPFFPDPRVIMLLDAKSFPVLFDTNRVEKRDVFTGTYMSSTDYTGGYRTLSYLDPSEEKHAQLKNFCFKVLKMNRDRWIPEFDRATSELWQELETQLAEHGRAAFNEASEQMCLNFLCRSVMDRDPAEGGETALGSDGPGLIKKWIFFQLAPINTIGLPRGLEELTIHTFPLPFGLVKKDYDRVHRFFAAHATRALDAAEKMGLSRDEACHNLIFNICFNTWGGMLILFPSIVRLVGRAGARLHSDLAQEVRAAVRSEGGGRLTMRALESMPLVKSTVYEVMRLEPPVPFQYGRAKEDFQLESHDELYEVKKGELLGGYMPFATRDPKVFEAPEEFVPRRFMGEQGQKLLQYVLWSNGPETESPTIHNKQCAGKDFVVMMARLLLAEFFLQYDSFDMELSAGALGSAVSFTSLKKATS
;
A
#
# COMPACT_ATOMS: atom_id res chain seq x y z
N MET A 1 -45.46 -16.72 -11.81
CA MET A 1 -46.86 -16.41 -12.17
C MET A 1 -47.27 -15.16 -11.38
N ILE A 2 -47.63 -14.08 -12.10
CA ILE A 2 -48.41 -12.90 -11.64
C ILE A 2 -47.64 -11.94 -10.68
N GLN A 3 -47.02 -10.80 -11.07
CA GLN A 3 -47.40 -9.65 -11.93
C GLN A 3 -48.56 -8.83 -11.29
N HIS A 4 -48.41 -7.61 -10.77
CA HIS A 4 -48.44 -6.30 -11.46
C HIS A 4 -48.45 -5.22 -10.34
N ALA A 5 -47.60 -4.19 -10.36
CA ALA A 5 -47.75 -2.89 -11.02
C ALA A 5 -48.66 -1.88 -10.29
N TYR A 6 -48.18 -0.65 -10.06
CA TYR A 6 -48.81 0.57 -10.60
C TYR A 6 -47.84 1.75 -10.52
N HIS A 7 -47.95 2.61 -11.53
CA HIS A 7 -47.05 3.67 -11.93
C HIS A 7 -47.86 4.98 -11.96
N VAL A 8 -47.18 6.14 -11.86
CA VAL A 8 -47.49 7.45 -12.50
C VAL A 8 -48.16 8.59 -11.67
N HIS A 9 -47.32 9.62 -11.44
CA HIS A 9 -47.47 11.09 -11.58
C HIS A 9 -48.29 12.02 -10.65
N ASN A 10 -47.54 13.08 -10.26
CA ASN A 10 -47.78 14.54 -10.41
C ASN A 10 -48.24 15.40 -9.20
N LYS A 11 -47.32 16.33 -8.83
CA LYS A 11 -47.48 17.79 -8.71
C LYS A 11 -48.73 18.36 -8.02
N LYS A 12 -48.56 18.95 -6.82
CA LYS A 12 -48.57 20.42 -6.52
C LYS A 12 -48.86 20.71 -5.04
N ASN A 13 -48.13 21.72 -4.55
CA ASN A 13 -48.36 22.63 -3.41
C ASN A 13 -49.71 22.58 -2.69
N LEU A 14 -49.65 22.65 -1.35
CA LEU A 14 -50.55 23.46 -0.50
C LEU A 14 -49.90 23.72 0.87
N ALA A 15 -50.10 24.93 1.39
CA ALA A 15 -49.44 25.48 2.57
C ALA A 15 -50.40 25.66 3.77
N PHE A 16 -49.77 25.81 4.96
CA PHE A 16 -50.21 26.42 6.24
C PHE A 16 -51.18 25.65 7.18
N PRO A 17 -51.10 25.84 8.53
CA PRO A 17 -50.82 27.12 9.22
C PRO A 17 -49.78 27.16 10.36
N ARG A 18 -49.41 28.41 10.66
CA ARG A 18 -48.65 28.89 11.82
C ARG A 18 -49.49 28.86 13.11
N SER A 19 -48.85 28.55 14.24
CA SER A 19 -49.18 29.17 15.53
C SER A 19 -47.91 29.56 16.30
N ARG A 20 -48.08 30.63 17.08
CA ARG A 20 -47.13 31.56 17.72
C ARG A 20 -46.21 30.91 18.78
N ASN A 21 -44.91 31.24 18.71
CA ASN A 21 -44.13 32.10 19.62
C ASN A 21 -43.99 31.56 21.05
N ASP A 22 -42.75 31.21 21.42
CA ASP A 22 -42.07 31.89 22.52
C ASP A 22 -40.57 32.03 22.21
N ARG A 23 -40.07 33.26 22.35
CA ARG A 23 -38.67 33.64 22.18
C ARG A 23 -37.93 33.38 23.50
N LEU A 24 -36.84 32.64 23.46
CA LEU A 24 -35.71 32.91 24.35
C LEU A 24 -34.46 33.22 23.51
N LEU A 25 -34.10 34.50 23.53
CA LEU A 25 -32.83 35.03 23.10
C LEU A 25 -31.72 34.48 24.01
N PHE A 26 -30.70 33.84 23.43
CA PHE A 26 -29.38 33.83 24.03
C PHE A 26 -28.39 34.51 23.10
N LYS A 27 -27.81 35.59 23.63
CA LYS A 27 -26.76 36.42 23.04
C LYS A 27 -25.54 35.57 22.69
N LEU A 28 -25.08 35.69 21.45
CA LEU A 28 -23.74 35.32 21.01
C LEU A 28 -22.72 36.26 21.66
N HIS A 29 -21.95 35.74 22.61
CA HIS A 29 -20.65 36.33 22.95
C HIS A 29 -19.56 35.70 22.08
N ARG A 30 -18.94 36.56 21.29
CA ARG A 30 -17.76 36.31 20.47
C ARG A 30 -16.56 36.20 21.43
N PHE A 31 -15.93 35.03 21.52
CA PHE A 31 -14.59 34.89 22.13
C PHE A 31 -13.59 34.43 21.06
N LYS A 32 -12.50 35.20 20.94
CA LYS A 32 -11.33 34.94 20.11
C LYS A 32 -10.47 33.87 20.80
N GLY A 33 -9.94 32.95 20.00
CA GLY A 33 -8.67 32.25 20.22
C GLY A 33 -8.59 31.23 21.36
N THR A 34 -8.46 29.95 21.01
CA THR A 34 -7.35 29.06 21.45
C THR A 34 -7.57 27.65 20.90
N GLN A 35 -6.48 27.06 20.41
CA GLN A 35 -6.38 25.69 19.93
C GLN A 35 -6.72 24.69 21.03
N TRP A 36 -7.42 23.61 20.68
CA TRP A 36 -7.55 22.43 21.53
C TRP A 36 -6.51 21.39 21.11
N ASN A 37 -5.36 21.40 21.80
CA ASN A 37 -4.47 20.25 21.87
C ASN A 37 -4.96 19.35 23.01
N ALA A 38 -5.42 18.14 22.70
CA ALA A 38 -5.58 17.09 23.70
C ALA A 38 -4.19 16.45 23.95
N LEU A 39 -3.41 17.06 24.83
CA LEU A 39 -2.18 16.49 25.39
C LEU A 39 -2.55 15.53 26.52
N PHE A 40 -2.37 14.22 26.29
CA PHE A 40 -2.24 13.27 27.39
C PHE A 40 -0.83 13.40 27.98
N HIS A 41 -0.71 14.10 29.10
CA HIS A 41 0.51 14.10 29.92
C HIS A 41 0.57 12.80 30.74
N ILE A 42 1.46 11.88 30.36
CA ILE A 42 1.98 10.87 31.28
C ILE A 42 3.30 11.42 31.82
N SER A 43 3.32 11.75 33.11
CA SER A 43 4.56 12.11 33.80
C SER A 43 5.40 10.84 34.00
N ASN A 44 6.48 10.69 33.24
CA ASN A 44 7.49 9.67 33.51
C ASN A 44 8.27 10.06 34.78
N GLN A 45 7.92 9.47 35.92
CA GLN A 45 8.89 9.35 37.02
C GLN A 45 9.87 8.22 36.68
N ARG A 46 11.17 8.55 36.72
CA ARG A 46 12.30 7.62 36.54
C ARG A 46 12.09 6.34 37.35
N CYS A 47 12.03 5.19 36.67
CA CYS A 47 12.33 3.90 37.30
C CYS A 47 13.78 3.54 37.00
N THR A 48 14.64 3.58 38.02
CA THR A 48 15.97 2.99 37.99
C THR A 48 15.84 1.48 38.23
N TYR A 49 16.38 0.70 37.30
CA TYR A 49 16.46 -0.76 37.40
C TYR A 49 17.52 -1.14 38.44
N ASN A 50 17.12 -1.78 39.54
CA ASN A 50 18.06 -2.39 40.49
C ASN A 50 17.81 -3.89 40.59
N ARG A 51 18.84 -4.66 40.27
CA ARG A 51 18.77 -6.08 39.92
C ARG A 51 18.97 -6.94 41.16
N GLU A 52 18.05 -6.90 42.14
CA GLU A 52 18.09 -7.89 43.24
C GLU A 52 16.85 -8.05 44.15
N LYS A 53 15.74 -7.30 43.99
CA LYS A 53 14.51 -7.56 44.77
C LYS A 53 13.27 -7.32 43.91
N GLY A 54 12.39 -8.33 43.81
CA GLY A 54 11.12 -8.24 43.09
C GLY A 54 10.19 -7.19 43.70
N VAL A 55 9.43 -6.47 42.86
CA VAL A 55 8.54 -5.38 43.30
C VAL A 55 7.08 -5.85 43.23
N GLU A 56 6.41 -5.87 44.38
CA GLU A 56 4.95 -5.79 44.49
C GLU A 56 4.50 -4.35 44.21
N GLY A 57 3.75 -4.13 43.13
CA GLY A 57 3.12 -2.84 42.85
C GLY A 57 1.64 -2.84 43.23
N LYS A 58 1.24 -2.06 44.24
CA LYS A 58 -0.18 -1.73 44.50
C LYS A 58 -0.56 -0.49 43.68
N LEU A 59 -1.53 -0.62 42.78
CA LEU A 59 -2.16 0.53 42.12
C LEU A 59 -3.18 1.15 43.09
N LYS A 60 -3.03 2.44 43.42
CA LYS A 60 -4.00 3.21 44.20
C LYS A 60 -4.61 4.25 43.27
N ILE A 61 -5.89 4.11 42.93
CA ILE A 61 -6.63 5.09 42.13
C ILE A 61 -7.39 6.00 43.10
N GLU A 62 -7.03 7.28 43.15
CA GLU A 62 -7.80 8.29 43.88
C GLU A 62 -8.55 9.17 42.87
N THR A 63 -9.88 9.18 42.96
CA THR A 63 -10.74 10.09 42.20
C THR A 63 -11.17 11.24 43.10
N HIS A 64 -10.78 12.46 42.78
CA HIS A 64 -11.33 13.66 43.43
C HIS A 64 -12.57 14.15 42.66
N LYS A 65 -13.73 14.17 43.32
CA LYS A 65 -14.85 15.06 42.97
C LYS A 65 -14.85 16.23 43.94
N ARG A 66 -15.13 17.43 43.42
CA ARG A 66 -15.54 18.57 44.24
C ARG A 66 -16.86 18.23 44.92
N ASP A 67 -16.97 18.71 46.15
CA ASP A 67 -18.08 18.59 47.08
C ASP A 67 -18.10 17.28 47.87
N GLY A 68 -17.90 17.44 49.18
CA GLY A 68 -17.52 16.38 50.09
C GLY A 68 -18.59 15.34 50.34
N GLU A 69 -18.23 14.08 50.17
CA GLU A 69 -18.56 12.95 51.04
C GLU A 69 -17.75 11.69 50.62
N ARG A 70 -17.59 10.74 51.54
CA ARG A 70 -16.50 9.73 51.68
C ARG A 70 -16.22 8.81 50.47
N SER A 71 -14.93 8.55 50.23
CA SER A 71 -14.39 7.53 49.31
C SER A 71 -14.44 6.10 49.91
N LYS A 72 -14.82 5.10 49.09
CA LYS A 72 -14.63 3.66 49.36
C LYS A 72 -13.62 3.09 48.34
N SER A 73 -12.63 2.32 48.81
CA SER A 73 -11.62 1.67 47.97
C SER A 73 -12.03 0.24 47.57
N LEU A 74 -11.69 -0.16 46.34
CA LEU A 74 -11.75 -1.54 45.85
C LEU A 74 -10.36 -1.91 45.30
N SER A 75 -9.84 -3.08 45.66
CA SER A 75 -8.56 -3.60 45.13
C SER A 75 -8.78 -4.85 44.28
N LEU A 76 -8.24 -4.87 43.05
CA LEU A 76 -8.11 -6.08 42.24
C LEU A 76 -6.62 -6.46 42.09
N ARG A 77 -6.31 -7.75 42.26
CA ARG A 77 -4.99 -8.34 41.97
C ARG A 77 -5.02 -8.96 40.56
N MET A 78 -4.08 -8.60 39.70
CA MET A 78 -3.78 -9.36 38.47
C MET A 78 -2.44 -10.07 38.66
N ALA A 79 -2.43 -11.39 38.52
CA ALA A 79 -1.20 -12.19 38.42
C ALA A 79 -1.00 -12.56 36.94
N GLN A 80 0.09 -12.10 36.33
CA GLN A 80 0.55 -12.59 35.03
C GLN A 80 1.70 -13.58 35.25
N THR A 81 1.51 -14.82 34.80
CA THR A 81 2.54 -15.85 34.71
C THR A 81 3.03 -15.88 33.27
N LEU A 82 4.22 -15.34 33.00
CA LEU A 82 4.94 -15.54 31.74
C LEU A 82 6.08 -16.52 32.00
N LYS A 83 5.98 -17.73 31.46
CA LYS A 83 7.11 -18.65 31.27
C LYS A 83 7.19 -18.98 29.78
N ALA A 84 8.24 -18.52 29.12
CA ALA A 84 8.71 -19.06 27.85
C ALA A 84 10.16 -19.54 28.06
N PRO A 85 10.53 -20.75 27.61
CA PRO A 85 11.89 -21.27 27.77
C PRO A 85 12.84 -20.69 26.71
N CYS A 86 14.00 -20.20 27.17
CA CYS A 86 15.14 -19.83 26.33
C CYS A 86 15.82 -21.09 25.77
N VAL A 87 16.08 -21.11 24.46
CA VAL A 87 16.99 -22.07 23.82
C VAL A 87 18.26 -21.32 23.40
N PRO A 88 19.48 -21.80 23.74
CA PRO A 88 20.72 -21.09 23.43
C PRO A 88 21.18 -21.32 21.99
N VAL A 89 21.67 -20.24 21.36
CA VAL A 89 22.29 -20.18 20.03
C VAL A 89 23.74 -20.70 20.11
N ALA A 90 24.11 -21.62 19.20
CA ALA A 90 25.47 -22.13 19.06
C ALA A 90 26.35 -21.22 18.16
N PRO A 91 27.69 -21.18 18.36
CA PRO A 91 28.56 -20.21 17.69
C PRO A 91 29.01 -20.62 16.28
N PHE A 92 29.28 -19.59 15.48
CA PHE A 92 29.84 -19.58 14.13
C PHE A 92 31.12 -20.43 13.99
N VAL A 93 31.19 -21.23 12.92
CA VAL A 93 32.43 -21.84 12.41
C VAL A 93 32.80 -21.16 11.11
N THR A 94 33.98 -20.55 11.09
CA THR A 94 34.64 -19.96 9.92
C THR A 94 35.43 -21.05 9.19
N SER A 95 35.18 -21.23 7.89
CA SER A 95 36.08 -21.99 7.01
C SER A 95 36.79 -21.04 6.05
N THR A 96 38.09 -20.86 6.26
CA THR A 96 39.03 -20.26 5.33
C THR A 96 39.45 -21.29 4.27
N SER A 97 39.35 -20.96 3.00
CA SER A 97 40.15 -21.59 1.94
C SER A 97 40.74 -20.52 1.04
N SER A 98 42.04 -20.33 1.17
CA SER A 98 42.89 -19.49 0.33
C SER A 98 43.34 -20.28 -0.90
N GLU A 99 43.10 -19.76 -2.10
CA GLU A 99 43.96 -20.05 -3.26
C GLU A 99 44.17 -18.79 -4.10
N SER A 100 45.44 -18.55 -4.38
CA SER A 100 46.05 -17.43 -5.08
C SER A 100 46.06 -17.65 -6.60
N PHE A 101 45.80 -16.61 -7.39
CA PHE A 101 46.28 -16.53 -8.78
C PHE A 101 46.85 -15.15 -9.09
N THR A 102 48.14 -15.15 -9.40
CA THR A 102 48.95 -14.03 -9.90
C THR A 102 48.60 -13.69 -11.33
N GLY A 103 48.58 -12.39 -11.65
CA GLY A 103 48.29 -11.88 -13.00
C GLY A 103 49.50 -11.88 -13.95
N GLN A 104 49.21 -11.81 -15.24
CA GLN A 104 50.12 -11.28 -16.26
C GLN A 104 49.32 -10.58 -17.37
N LYS A 105 49.77 -9.36 -17.71
CA LYS A 105 49.26 -8.49 -18.77
C LYS A 105 50.01 -8.76 -20.08
N ILE A 106 49.30 -8.87 -21.21
CA ILE A 106 49.84 -8.58 -22.56
C ILE A 106 48.73 -7.99 -23.45
N PHE A 107 49.06 -6.90 -24.15
CA PHE A 107 48.37 -6.25 -25.29
C PHE A 107 49.48 -5.75 -26.25
N PRO A 108 49.22 -5.27 -27.49
CA PRO A 108 48.17 -5.58 -28.47
C PRO A 108 48.74 -5.83 -29.91
N SER A 109 47.95 -6.36 -30.85
CA SER A 109 48.16 -6.07 -32.28
C SER A 109 46.90 -6.27 -33.14
N ARG A 110 46.65 -5.31 -34.04
CA ARG A 110 45.56 -5.22 -35.03
C ARG A 110 45.76 -6.18 -36.22
N ILE A 111 44.68 -6.55 -36.92
CA ILE A 111 44.41 -6.28 -38.37
C ILE A 111 43.19 -7.07 -38.90
N SER A 112 42.25 -6.29 -39.49
CA SER A 112 41.43 -6.47 -40.71
C SER A 112 40.53 -7.68 -41.01
N CYS A 113 39.39 -7.30 -41.60
CA CYS A 113 38.18 -8.01 -42.02
C CYS A 113 38.33 -8.70 -43.40
N LYS A 114 37.79 -9.92 -43.58
CA LYS A 114 37.24 -10.41 -44.87
C LYS A 114 36.14 -11.47 -44.67
N PHE A 115 35.07 -11.29 -45.44
CA PHE A 115 33.93 -12.20 -45.66
C PHE A 115 34.34 -13.59 -46.14
N PHE A 116 33.65 -14.65 -45.69
CA PHE A 116 33.66 -15.95 -46.36
C PHE A 116 32.28 -16.64 -46.32
N GLN A 117 31.86 -17.12 -47.50
CA GLN A 117 30.65 -17.91 -47.76
C GLN A 117 30.83 -19.38 -47.34
N LYS A 118 29.71 -20.03 -46.99
CA LYS A 118 29.58 -21.42 -46.53
C LYS A 118 29.91 -22.47 -47.61
N PRO A 119 30.47 -23.62 -47.22
CA PRO A 119 30.21 -24.91 -47.86
C PRO A 119 29.36 -25.84 -46.97
N ARG A 120 28.50 -26.62 -47.63
CA ARG A 120 27.64 -27.66 -47.05
C ARG A 120 28.48 -28.88 -46.66
N HIS A 121 28.31 -29.38 -45.43
CA HIS A 121 28.76 -30.70 -45.04
C HIS A 121 27.60 -31.56 -44.50
N VAL A 122 27.61 -32.80 -44.98
CA VAL A 122 26.66 -33.90 -44.75
C VAL A 122 26.76 -34.37 -43.29
N ILE A 123 25.63 -34.42 -42.58
CA ILE A 123 25.55 -34.91 -41.20
C ILE A 123 25.31 -36.42 -41.22
N ARG A 124 26.27 -37.19 -40.72
CA ARG A 124 26.08 -38.58 -40.26
C ARG A 124 25.42 -38.54 -38.88
N ALA A 125 24.32 -39.25 -38.72
CA ALA A 125 23.60 -39.37 -37.45
C ALA A 125 24.45 -40.13 -36.41
N SER A 126 24.74 -39.48 -35.28
CA SER A 126 25.28 -40.12 -34.08
C SER A 126 24.16 -40.35 -33.07
N VAL A 127 24.20 -41.55 -32.48
CA VAL A 127 23.33 -42.12 -31.46
C VAL A 127 22.79 -41.08 -30.47
N SER A 128 21.46 -40.97 -30.42
CA SER A 128 20.71 -40.08 -29.53
C SER A 128 20.88 -40.51 -28.07
N GLU A 129 21.55 -39.66 -27.29
CA GLU A 129 21.48 -39.67 -25.84
C GLU A 129 20.05 -39.28 -25.45
N ARG A 130 19.26 -40.27 -25.00
CA ARG A 130 17.96 -40.03 -24.39
C ARG A 130 18.19 -39.31 -23.07
N ILE A 131 18.08 -37.98 -23.11
CA ILE A 131 17.83 -37.18 -21.91
C ILE A 131 16.48 -37.67 -21.37
N SER A 132 16.55 -38.39 -20.25
CA SER A 132 15.40 -38.71 -19.41
C SER A 132 14.69 -37.41 -19.05
N GLN A 133 13.61 -37.09 -19.77
CA GLN A 133 12.58 -36.20 -19.26
C GLN A 133 12.07 -36.89 -18.00
N THR A 134 12.49 -36.39 -16.84
CA THR A 134 11.80 -36.69 -15.59
C THR A 134 10.40 -36.13 -15.76
N ASP A 135 9.41 -37.02 -15.98
CA ASP A 135 8.00 -36.66 -15.99
C ASP A 135 7.72 -35.85 -14.72
N ALA A 136 7.33 -34.58 -14.89
CA ALA A 136 6.83 -33.81 -13.76
C ALA A 136 5.67 -34.61 -13.15
N PRO A 137 5.61 -34.76 -11.81
CA PRO A 137 4.56 -35.55 -11.18
C PRO A 137 3.19 -35.03 -11.64
N VAL A 138 2.36 -35.95 -12.15
CA VAL A 138 1.01 -35.63 -12.59
C VAL A 138 0.24 -35.10 -11.40
N LYS A 139 -0.14 -33.81 -11.45
CA LYS A 139 -0.95 -33.19 -10.39
C LYS A 139 -2.33 -33.81 -10.37
N VAL A 140 -2.74 -34.27 -9.20
CA VAL A 140 -4.06 -34.87 -8.98
C VAL A 140 -5.08 -33.76 -8.75
N LEU A 141 -6.25 -33.87 -9.38
CA LEU A 141 -7.36 -32.96 -9.12
C LEU A 141 -7.89 -33.19 -7.70
N LYS A 142 -7.86 -32.17 -6.86
CA LYS A 142 -8.36 -32.18 -5.48
C LYS A 142 -9.50 -31.21 -5.28
N GLU A 143 -10.37 -31.51 -4.32
CA GLU A 143 -11.32 -30.52 -3.80
C GLU A 143 -10.56 -29.42 -3.05
N ILE A 144 -11.04 -28.18 -3.16
CA ILE A 144 -10.46 -27.05 -2.42
C ILE A 144 -10.80 -27.22 -0.93
N PRO A 145 -9.81 -27.35 -0.04
CA PRO A 145 -10.05 -27.56 1.39
C PRO A 145 -10.60 -26.31 2.07
N GLY A 146 -11.04 -26.48 3.32
CA GLY A 146 -11.62 -25.41 4.14
C GLY A 146 -13.14 -25.31 4.05
N SER A 147 -13.73 -24.56 4.98
CA SER A 147 -15.17 -24.33 5.05
C SER A 147 -15.46 -22.92 5.56
N TYR A 148 -16.69 -22.45 5.32
CA TYR A 148 -17.12 -21.11 5.73
C TYR A 148 -17.76 -21.08 7.13
N GLY A 149 -17.81 -22.21 7.83
CA GLY A 149 -18.48 -22.36 9.12
C GLY A 149 -20.01 -22.17 9.05
N PRO A 150 -20.69 -22.08 10.21
CA PRO A 150 -22.12 -21.82 10.27
C PRO A 150 -22.47 -20.45 9.65
N PRO A 151 -23.63 -20.28 8.99
CA PRO A 151 -24.06 -19.00 8.45
C PRO A 151 -23.97 -17.88 9.48
N LEU A 152 -23.51 -16.70 9.06
CA LEU A 152 -23.21 -15.51 9.88
C LEU A 152 -22.07 -15.70 10.89
N LEU A 153 -22.13 -16.72 11.75
CA LEU A 153 -21.16 -16.93 12.83
C LEU A 153 -19.76 -17.26 12.31
N GLY A 154 -19.65 -18.02 11.21
CA GLY A 154 -18.37 -18.32 10.57
C GLY A 154 -17.64 -17.06 10.10
N GLY A 155 -18.36 -16.16 9.42
CA GLY A 155 -17.80 -14.88 8.97
C GLY A 155 -17.37 -13.97 10.12
N ILE A 156 -18.15 -13.89 11.20
CA ILE A 156 -17.79 -13.09 12.39
C ILE A 156 -16.53 -13.67 13.05
N ARG A 157 -16.45 -14.99 13.21
CA ARG A 157 -15.28 -15.66 13.80
C ARG A 157 -14.03 -15.43 12.96
N ASP A 158 -14.09 -15.69 11.66
CA ASP A 158 -12.94 -15.49 10.76
C ASP A 158 -12.49 -14.02 10.75
N ARG A 159 -13.43 -13.06 10.76
CA ARG A 159 -13.11 -11.63 10.86
C ARG A 159 -12.35 -11.29 12.14
N GLN A 160 -12.76 -11.85 13.27
CA GLN A 160 -12.07 -11.63 14.54
C GLN A 160 -10.67 -12.24 14.52
N ASP A 161 -10.50 -13.46 13.99
CA ASP A 161 -9.19 -14.08 13.83
C ASP A 161 -8.30 -13.23 12.92
N PHE A 162 -8.84 -12.73 11.80
CA PHE A 162 -8.14 -11.88 10.85
C PHE A 162 -7.60 -10.60 11.49
N PHE A 163 -8.43 -9.89 12.28
CA PHE A 163 -8.00 -8.66 12.95
C PHE A 163 -7.08 -8.90 14.16
N ASN A 164 -7.00 -10.13 14.70
CA ASN A 164 -6.03 -10.47 15.75
C ASN A 164 -4.62 -10.67 15.21
N GLY A 165 -4.51 -11.11 13.96
CA GLY A 165 -3.23 -11.36 13.33
C GLY A 165 -3.44 -11.74 11.87
N ARG A 166 -3.28 -10.78 10.97
CA ARG A 166 -3.53 -10.98 9.53
C ARG A 166 -2.66 -12.08 8.94
N GLU A 167 -1.36 -12.06 9.20
CA GLU A 167 -0.44 -13.06 8.62
C GLU A 167 -0.67 -14.44 9.23
N GLU A 168 -0.85 -14.50 10.55
CA GLU A 168 -1.13 -15.74 11.29
C GLU A 168 -2.48 -16.36 10.89
N PHE A 169 -3.48 -15.54 10.61
CA PHE A 169 -4.79 -15.98 10.10
C PHE A 169 -4.64 -16.83 8.84
N PHE A 170 -3.78 -16.41 7.90
CA PHE A 170 -3.53 -17.15 6.68
C PHE A 170 -2.58 -18.34 6.90
N ARG A 171 -1.49 -18.14 7.65
CA ARG A 171 -0.47 -19.16 7.91
C ARG A 171 -1.05 -20.38 8.62
N SER A 172 -1.75 -20.18 9.73
CA SER A 172 -2.38 -21.26 10.50
C SER A 172 -3.38 -22.08 9.67
N ARG A 173 -4.06 -21.46 8.70
CA ARG A 173 -4.99 -22.16 7.79
C ARG A 173 -4.25 -22.92 6.69
N MET A 174 -3.14 -22.40 6.17
CA MET A 174 -2.28 -23.16 5.25
C MET A 174 -1.72 -24.42 5.93
N GLU A 175 -1.24 -24.29 7.17
CA GLU A 175 -0.73 -25.43 7.94
C GLU A 175 -1.84 -26.44 8.23
N LYS A 176 -3.02 -25.98 8.67
CA LYS A 176 -4.17 -26.84 8.97
C LYS A 176 -4.66 -27.64 7.76
N TYR A 177 -4.66 -27.04 6.57
CA TYR A 177 -5.17 -27.66 5.35
C TYR A 177 -4.08 -28.27 4.47
N GLU A 178 -2.81 -28.14 4.86
CA GLU A 178 -1.64 -28.51 4.07
C GLU A 178 -1.73 -27.98 2.63
N SER A 179 -2.22 -26.75 2.48
CA SER A 179 -2.52 -26.16 1.18
C SER A 179 -2.42 -24.63 1.18
N THR A 180 -1.88 -24.08 0.09
CA THR A 180 -1.82 -22.64 -0.20
C THR A 180 -3.11 -22.13 -0.89
N VAL A 181 -4.06 -23.02 -1.17
CA VAL A 181 -5.36 -22.71 -1.79
C VAL A 181 -6.48 -23.29 -0.94
N TYR A 182 -7.32 -22.42 -0.34
CA TYR A 182 -8.41 -22.89 0.53
C TYR A 182 -9.58 -21.91 0.62
N ARG A 183 -10.72 -22.41 1.11
CA ARG A 183 -11.95 -21.65 1.37
C ARG A 183 -11.90 -20.97 2.73
N VAL A 184 -12.25 -19.69 2.79
CA VAL A 184 -12.31 -18.90 4.03
C VAL A 184 -13.24 -17.70 3.89
N ASN A 185 -13.75 -17.16 5.00
CA ASN A 185 -14.44 -15.87 4.99
C ASN A 185 -13.44 -14.71 5.13
N MET A 186 -13.67 -13.62 4.39
CA MET A 186 -12.88 -12.39 4.48
C MET A 186 -13.71 -11.22 5.01
N PRO A 187 -13.13 -10.29 5.81
CA PRO A 187 -13.80 -9.06 6.19
C PRO A 187 -14.27 -8.22 4.97
N PRO A 188 -15.33 -7.39 5.11
CA PRO A 188 -15.98 -7.04 6.36
C PRO A 188 -16.96 -8.10 6.85
N GLY A 189 -17.71 -8.80 6.00
CA GLY A 189 -18.68 -9.83 6.39
C GLY A 189 -19.75 -9.37 7.40
N GLY A 190 -20.72 -10.24 7.70
CA GLY A 190 -21.81 -9.93 8.64
C GLY A 190 -23.13 -9.58 7.94
N PRO A 191 -24.16 -9.15 8.69
CA PRO A 191 -25.53 -9.12 8.19
C PRO A 191 -25.83 -7.95 7.23
N PHE A 192 -25.02 -6.88 7.24
CA PHE A 192 -25.21 -5.68 6.40
C PHE A 192 -24.12 -5.49 5.35
N PHE A 193 -23.23 -6.48 5.21
CA PHE A 193 -22.21 -6.52 4.17
C PHE A 193 -22.51 -7.67 3.20
N PRO A 194 -21.98 -7.64 1.97
CA PRO A 194 -22.14 -8.74 1.03
C PRO A 194 -21.46 -10.03 1.49
N ASP A 195 -21.64 -11.08 0.68
CA ASP A 195 -21.10 -12.42 0.92
C ASP A 195 -19.58 -12.42 1.18
N PRO A 196 -19.11 -12.88 2.36
CA PRO A 196 -17.70 -12.85 2.72
C PRO A 196 -16.89 -14.04 2.18
N ARG A 197 -17.52 -15.00 1.50
CA ARG A 197 -16.90 -16.27 1.10
C ARG A 197 -15.91 -16.09 -0.04
N VAL A 198 -14.68 -16.57 0.17
CA VAL A 198 -13.55 -16.42 -0.77
C VAL A 198 -12.75 -17.73 -0.84
N ILE A 199 -12.21 -18.04 -2.02
CA ILE A 199 -11.10 -19.00 -2.18
C ILE A 199 -9.80 -18.19 -2.17
N MET A 200 -8.97 -18.39 -1.15
CA MET A 200 -7.70 -17.67 -0.98
C MET A 200 -6.56 -18.37 -1.70
N LEU A 201 -5.72 -17.57 -2.37
CA LEU A 201 -4.55 -17.98 -3.15
C LEU A 201 -3.29 -17.38 -2.50
N LEU A 202 -2.40 -18.24 -2.01
CA LEU A 202 -1.28 -17.84 -1.14
C LEU A 202 0.09 -18.34 -1.63
N ASP A 203 0.21 -18.64 -2.93
CA ASP A 203 1.48 -19.05 -3.54
C ASP A 203 1.69 -18.38 -4.90
N ALA A 204 2.95 -18.28 -5.32
CA ALA A 204 3.35 -17.59 -6.54
C ALA A 204 2.81 -18.25 -7.82
N LYS A 205 2.39 -19.52 -7.76
CA LYS A 205 1.92 -20.27 -8.93
C LYS A 205 0.42 -20.07 -9.15
N SER A 206 -0.40 -20.09 -8.09
CA SER A 206 -1.84 -19.89 -8.18
C SER A 206 -2.25 -18.43 -8.27
N PHE A 207 -1.55 -17.53 -7.57
CA PHE A 207 -1.89 -16.11 -7.46
C PHE A 207 -2.08 -15.36 -8.81
N PRO A 208 -1.25 -15.59 -9.85
CA PRO A 208 -1.36 -14.86 -11.11
C PRO A 208 -2.70 -15.01 -11.85
N VAL A 209 -3.53 -16.00 -11.51
CA VAL A 209 -4.90 -16.12 -12.06
C VAL A 209 -5.74 -14.84 -11.79
N LEU A 210 -5.42 -14.09 -10.72
CA LEU A 210 -6.10 -12.84 -10.35
C LEU A 210 -5.82 -11.69 -11.34
N PHE A 211 -4.85 -11.85 -12.23
CA PHE A 211 -4.48 -10.90 -13.28
C PHE A 211 -5.10 -11.24 -14.64
N ASP A 212 -5.49 -12.50 -14.84
CA ASP A 212 -6.09 -12.98 -16.08
C ASP A 212 -7.55 -12.54 -16.19
N THR A 213 -7.77 -11.40 -16.84
CA THR A 213 -9.10 -10.81 -17.02
C THR A 213 -9.99 -11.60 -17.98
N ASN A 214 -9.49 -12.64 -18.65
CA ASN A 214 -10.34 -13.60 -19.36
C ASN A 214 -10.97 -14.61 -18.40
N ARG A 215 -10.26 -14.98 -17.34
CA ARG A 215 -10.73 -15.96 -16.34
C ARG A 215 -11.45 -15.33 -15.16
N VAL A 216 -11.07 -14.12 -14.76
CA VAL A 216 -11.68 -13.41 -13.63
C VAL A 216 -12.29 -12.07 -14.02
N GLU A 217 -13.46 -11.76 -13.45
CA GLU A 217 -14.11 -10.46 -13.47
C GLU A 217 -13.58 -9.61 -12.30
N LYS A 218 -13.28 -8.35 -12.58
CA LYS A 218 -12.70 -7.37 -11.64
C LYS A 218 -13.66 -6.22 -11.34
N ARG A 219 -14.96 -6.45 -11.56
CA ARG A 219 -16.05 -5.52 -11.25
C ARG A 219 -16.28 -5.44 -9.75
N ASP A 220 -16.25 -4.23 -9.19
CA ASP A 220 -16.65 -3.90 -7.82
C ASP A 220 -15.92 -4.65 -6.69
N VAL A 221 -14.78 -5.27 -7.00
CA VAL A 221 -13.96 -6.05 -6.03
C VAL A 221 -12.67 -5.35 -5.63
N PHE A 222 -12.52 -4.06 -5.93
CA PHE A 222 -11.30 -3.29 -5.61
C PHE A 222 -10.99 -3.25 -4.11
N THR A 223 -12.02 -3.22 -3.26
CA THR A 223 -11.91 -3.26 -1.80
C THR A 223 -12.35 -4.61 -1.21
N GLY A 224 -12.34 -5.67 -2.02
CA GLY A 224 -12.61 -7.04 -1.61
C GLY A 224 -14.04 -7.49 -1.82
N THR A 225 -14.66 -8.03 -0.77
CA THR A 225 -16.04 -8.56 -0.82
C THR A 225 -17.11 -7.46 -0.73
N TYR A 226 -16.69 -6.20 -0.58
CA TYR A 226 -17.54 -5.04 -0.42
C TYR A 226 -17.05 -3.88 -1.31
N MET A 227 -17.96 -3.01 -1.72
CA MET A 227 -17.69 -1.73 -2.36
C MET A 227 -18.41 -0.62 -1.59
N SER A 228 -17.72 0.49 -1.33
CA SER A 228 -18.31 1.67 -0.68
C SER A 228 -19.42 2.30 -1.53
N SER A 229 -20.38 2.99 -0.88
CA SER A 229 -21.40 3.76 -1.60
C SER A 229 -20.76 4.69 -2.62
N THR A 230 -21.36 4.81 -3.81
CA THR A 230 -20.89 5.75 -4.84
C THR A 230 -21.05 7.21 -4.41
N ASP A 231 -21.79 7.51 -3.33
CA ASP A 231 -21.86 8.85 -2.75
C ASP A 231 -20.47 9.39 -2.37
N TYR A 232 -19.56 8.51 -1.92
CA TYR A 232 -18.17 8.86 -1.63
C TYR A 232 -17.38 9.34 -2.85
N THR A 233 -17.90 9.07 -4.05
CA THR A 233 -17.27 9.33 -5.35
C THR A 233 -18.20 10.09 -6.29
N GLY A 234 -19.09 10.91 -5.74
CA GLY A 234 -19.96 11.79 -6.52
C GLY A 234 -21.07 11.08 -7.30
N GLY A 235 -21.45 9.87 -6.88
CA GLY A 235 -22.43 9.03 -7.57
C GLY A 235 -21.83 8.11 -8.65
N TYR A 236 -20.52 8.18 -8.91
CA TYR A 236 -19.85 7.39 -9.94
C TYR A 236 -19.15 6.14 -9.38
N ARG A 237 -19.17 5.04 -10.13
CA ARG A 237 -18.23 3.92 -9.95
C ARG A 237 -16.90 4.32 -10.58
N THR A 238 -15.89 4.58 -9.76
CA THR A 238 -14.58 5.04 -10.25
C THR A 238 -13.84 3.94 -11.01
N LEU A 239 -12.87 4.33 -11.84
CA LEU A 239 -12.04 3.43 -12.66
C LEU A 239 -11.54 2.18 -11.91
N SER A 240 -11.16 2.33 -10.64
CA SER A 240 -10.67 1.23 -9.82
C SER A 240 -11.68 0.08 -9.68
N TYR A 241 -12.99 0.37 -9.70
CA TYR A 241 -14.07 -0.62 -9.56
C TYR A 241 -14.60 -1.18 -10.90
N LEU A 242 -14.19 -0.63 -12.05
CA LEU A 242 -14.71 -1.05 -13.36
C LEU A 242 -13.98 -2.28 -13.91
N ASP A 243 -14.70 -3.28 -14.43
CA ASP A 243 -14.10 -4.38 -15.20
C ASP A 243 -13.64 -3.90 -16.59
N PRO A 244 -12.57 -4.47 -17.18
CA PRO A 244 -12.16 -4.13 -18.54
C PRO A 244 -13.23 -4.37 -19.63
N SER A 245 -14.26 -5.19 -19.36
CA SER A 245 -15.40 -5.35 -20.26
C SER A 245 -16.31 -4.11 -20.31
N GLU A 246 -16.18 -3.16 -19.39
CA GLU A 246 -17.00 -1.95 -19.33
C GLU A 246 -16.34 -0.84 -20.15
N GLU A 247 -17.05 -0.23 -21.10
CA GLU A 247 -16.49 0.80 -22.00
C GLU A 247 -15.80 1.95 -21.25
N LYS A 248 -16.40 2.38 -20.13
CA LYS A 248 -15.88 3.43 -19.26
C LYS A 248 -14.51 3.08 -18.65
N HIS A 249 -14.18 1.79 -18.47
CA HIS A 249 -12.85 1.39 -18.01
C HIS A 249 -11.76 1.87 -18.98
N ALA A 250 -11.92 1.58 -20.27
CA ALA A 250 -10.95 1.98 -21.29
C ALA A 250 -10.84 3.52 -21.40
N GLN A 251 -11.98 4.22 -21.39
CA GLN A 251 -12.03 5.69 -21.44
C GLN A 251 -11.30 6.33 -20.24
N LEU A 252 -11.66 5.91 -19.02
CA LEU A 252 -11.08 6.46 -17.78
C LEU A 252 -9.62 6.06 -17.58
N LYS A 253 -9.21 4.85 -17.99
CA LYS A 253 -7.81 4.42 -17.91
C LYS A 253 -6.93 5.17 -18.90
N ASN A 254 -7.43 5.43 -20.12
CA ASN A 254 -6.78 6.32 -21.07
C ASN A 254 -6.68 7.76 -20.52
N PHE A 255 -7.71 8.25 -19.83
CA PHE A 255 -7.65 9.55 -19.16
C PHE A 255 -6.54 9.57 -18.10
N CYS A 256 -6.42 8.53 -17.29
CA CYS A 256 -5.32 8.38 -16.33
C CYS A 256 -3.94 8.40 -17.02
N PHE A 257 -3.74 7.62 -18.08
CA PHE A 257 -2.49 7.64 -18.87
C PHE A 257 -2.21 9.03 -19.47
N LYS A 258 -3.25 9.73 -19.93
CA LYS A 258 -3.13 11.08 -20.47
C LYS A 258 -2.67 12.06 -19.39
N VAL A 259 -3.22 12.00 -18.18
CA VAL A 259 -2.78 12.80 -17.02
C VAL A 259 -1.32 12.51 -16.67
N LEU A 260 -0.92 11.24 -16.58
CA LEU A 260 0.47 10.86 -16.31
C LEU A 260 1.44 11.43 -17.36
N LYS A 261 1.10 11.26 -18.65
CA LYS A 261 1.93 11.70 -19.77
C LYS A 261 2.02 13.23 -19.89
N MET A 262 0.92 13.96 -19.70
CA MET A 262 0.92 15.42 -19.87
C MET A 262 1.70 16.15 -18.78
N ASN A 263 1.93 15.50 -17.64
CA ASN A 263 2.67 16.04 -16.49
C ASN A 263 4.14 15.55 -16.44
N ARG A 264 4.61 14.81 -17.47
CA ARG A 264 5.94 14.17 -17.48
C ARG A 264 7.10 15.11 -17.16
N ASP A 265 7.00 16.37 -17.60
CA ASP A 265 8.07 17.37 -17.45
C ASP A 265 7.99 18.09 -16.09
N ARG A 266 6.94 17.85 -15.30
CA ARG A 266 6.72 18.43 -13.96
C ARG A 266 7.06 17.46 -12.82
N TRP A 267 7.04 16.15 -13.07
CA TRP A 267 7.22 15.16 -12.00
C TRP A 267 8.54 15.28 -11.25
N ILE A 268 9.67 15.30 -11.96
CA ILE A 268 10.99 15.38 -11.29
C ILE A 268 11.19 16.75 -10.63
N PRO A 269 10.98 17.90 -11.32
CA PRO A 269 11.21 19.21 -10.70
C PRO A 269 10.32 19.49 -9.48
N GLU A 270 9.04 19.13 -9.53
CA GLU A 270 8.15 19.34 -8.39
C GLU A 270 8.43 18.35 -7.24
N PHE A 271 8.93 17.15 -7.54
CA PHE A 271 9.33 16.20 -6.51
C PHE A 271 10.64 16.62 -5.80
N ASP A 272 11.63 17.10 -6.55
CA ASP A 272 12.85 17.72 -6.00
C ASP A 272 12.51 18.89 -5.07
N ARG A 273 11.64 19.81 -5.53
CA ARG A 273 11.15 20.91 -4.71
C ARG A 273 10.44 20.42 -3.44
N ALA A 274 9.50 19.48 -3.56
CA ALA A 274 8.71 19.01 -2.44
C ALA A 274 9.56 18.22 -1.42
N THR A 275 10.52 17.42 -1.88
CA THR A 275 11.44 16.71 -0.99
C THR A 275 12.44 17.65 -0.33
N SER A 276 12.92 18.68 -1.02
CA SER A 276 13.74 19.74 -0.40
C SER A 276 13.01 20.44 0.74
N GLU A 277 11.72 20.78 0.57
CA GLU A 277 10.88 21.33 1.64
C GLU A 277 10.71 20.34 2.80
N LEU A 278 10.52 19.04 2.50
CA LEU A 278 10.43 17.98 3.51
C LEU A 278 11.72 17.84 4.34
N TRP A 279 12.88 17.83 3.69
CA TRP A 279 14.17 17.68 4.36
C TRP A 279 14.47 18.85 5.30
N GLN A 280 14.13 20.08 4.90
CA GLN A 280 14.23 21.26 5.75
C GLN A 280 13.32 21.17 6.98
N GLU A 281 12.08 20.73 6.80
CA GLU A 281 11.14 20.53 7.92
C GLU A 281 11.66 19.47 8.90
N LEU A 282 12.14 18.33 8.39
CA LEU A 282 12.64 17.25 9.24
C LEU A 282 13.92 17.65 9.98
N GLU A 283 14.81 18.41 9.36
CA GLU A 283 16.00 18.95 10.03
C GLU A 283 15.63 19.94 11.14
N THR A 284 14.62 20.78 10.89
CA THR A 284 14.10 21.72 11.89
C THR A 284 13.53 20.97 13.09
N GLN A 285 12.65 19.98 12.87
CA GLN A 285 12.12 19.15 13.95
C GLN A 285 13.23 18.39 14.70
N LEU A 286 14.22 17.85 13.99
CA LEU A 286 15.33 17.13 14.60
C LEU A 286 16.18 18.05 15.49
N ALA A 287 16.46 19.28 15.04
CA ALA A 287 17.21 20.28 15.80
C ALA A 287 16.43 20.76 17.05
N GLU A 288 15.12 20.93 16.93
CA GLU A 288 14.28 21.45 18.03
C GLU A 288 13.88 20.37 19.05
N HIS A 289 13.73 19.12 18.61
CA HIS A 289 13.11 18.06 19.42
C HIS A 289 13.95 16.79 19.57
N GLY A 290 15.10 16.70 18.89
CA GLY A 290 15.93 15.49 18.84
C GLY A 290 15.30 14.32 18.07
N ARG A 291 14.15 14.54 17.43
CA ARG A 291 13.41 13.56 16.62
C ARG A 291 12.56 14.28 15.58
N ALA A 292 12.35 13.64 14.43
CA ALA A 292 11.53 14.20 13.34
C ALA A 292 10.54 13.16 12.80
N ALA A 293 9.24 13.50 12.75
CA ALA A 293 8.17 12.58 12.37
C ALA A 293 8.03 12.50 10.84
N PHE A 294 8.61 11.46 10.22
CA PHE A 294 8.64 11.32 8.76
C PHE A 294 7.23 11.18 8.16
N ASN A 295 6.38 10.33 8.73
CA ASN A 295 5.07 10.03 8.15
C ASN A 295 4.24 11.31 7.95
N GLU A 296 4.04 12.10 9.00
CA GLU A 296 3.22 13.32 8.98
C GLU A 296 3.78 14.37 8.02
N ALA A 297 5.10 14.60 8.04
CA ALA A 297 5.75 15.54 7.12
C ALA A 297 5.65 15.05 5.66
N SER A 298 5.82 13.75 5.42
CA SER A 298 5.72 13.15 4.09
C SER A 298 4.29 13.20 3.52
N GLU A 299 3.25 13.17 4.36
CA GLU A 299 1.86 13.29 3.94
C GLU A 299 1.60 14.64 3.26
N GLN A 300 2.03 15.73 3.90
CA GLN A 300 1.90 17.08 3.37
C GLN A 300 2.76 17.25 2.12
N MET A 301 4.01 16.78 2.16
CA MET A 301 4.92 16.81 1.00
C MET A 301 4.29 16.14 -0.23
N CYS A 302 3.77 14.92 -0.08
CA CYS A 302 3.18 14.17 -1.20
C CYS A 302 1.97 14.89 -1.80
N LEU A 303 1.11 15.49 -0.96
CA LEU A 303 -0.06 16.22 -1.46
C LEU A 303 0.36 17.48 -2.22
N ASN A 304 1.31 18.25 -1.66
CA ASN A 304 1.84 19.45 -2.31
C ASN A 304 2.44 19.11 -3.68
N PHE A 305 3.30 18.08 -3.72
CA PHE A 305 3.90 17.56 -4.96
C PHE A 305 2.84 17.22 -6.02
N LEU A 306 1.83 16.42 -5.66
CA LEU A 306 0.81 15.98 -6.61
C LEU A 306 -0.04 17.15 -7.12
N CYS A 307 -0.40 18.07 -6.24
CA CYS A 307 -1.19 19.25 -6.60
C CYS A 307 -0.41 20.21 -7.51
N ARG A 308 0.83 20.56 -7.16
CA ARG A 308 1.69 21.41 -7.99
C ARG A 308 1.96 20.76 -9.35
N SER A 309 2.19 19.45 -9.38
CA SER A 309 2.45 18.74 -10.63
C SER A 309 1.25 18.70 -11.56
N VAL A 310 0.06 18.32 -11.06
CA VAL A 310 -1.12 18.07 -11.91
C VAL A 310 -1.95 19.33 -12.17
N MET A 311 -2.02 20.23 -11.20
CA MET A 311 -2.94 21.38 -11.19
C MET A 311 -2.21 22.73 -11.27
N ASP A 312 -0.87 22.72 -11.31
CA ASP A 312 -0.05 23.96 -11.29
C ASP A 312 -0.43 24.89 -10.13
N ARG A 313 -0.83 24.28 -9.01
CA ARG A 313 -1.39 24.98 -7.86
C ARG A 313 -0.88 24.38 -6.57
N ASP A 314 -0.32 25.23 -5.72
CA ASP A 314 -0.01 24.84 -4.34
C ASP A 314 -1.31 24.79 -3.51
N PRO A 315 -1.60 23.67 -2.81
CA PRO A 315 -2.79 23.57 -1.98
C PRO A 315 -2.83 24.60 -0.84
N ALA A 316 -1.67 25.10 -0.40
CA ALA A 316 -1.55 26.14 0.62
C ALA A 316 -1.72 27.57 0.09
N GLU A 317 -1.69 27.78 -1.23
CA GLU A 317 -1.86 29.11 -1.81
C GLU A 317 -3.30 29.60 -1.60
N GLY A 318 -3.44 30.78 -0.98
CA GLY A 318 -4.72 31.35 -0.54
C GLY A 318 -5.77 31.53 -1.63
N GLY A 319 -7.04 31.59 -1.22
CA GLY A 319 -8.20 31.73 -2.10
C GLY A 319 -9.41 30.97 -1.54
N GLU A 320 -10.60 31.20 -2.12
CA GLU A 320 -11.85 30.59 -1.63
C GLU A 320 -11.87 29.05 -1.72
N THR A 321 -11.08 28.48 -2.62
CA THR A 321 -10.98 27.03 -2.85
C THR A 321 -9.73 26.41 -2.24
N ALA A 322 -8.89 27.18 -1.53
CA ALA A 322 -7.65 26.69 -0.95
C ALA A 322 -7.89 25.54 0.05
N LEU A 323 -7.01 24.54 0.02
CA LEU A 323 -7.03 23.45 1.00
C LEU A 323 -6.23 23.81 2.26
N GLY A 324 -5.19 24.64 2.13
CA GLY A 324 -4.26 24.93 3.22
C GLY A 324 -3.51 23.66 3.66
N SER A 325 -3.12 23.64 4.93
CA SER A 325 -2.59 22.45 5.60
C SER A 325 -3.67 21.43 6.00
N ASP A 326 -4.96 21.72 5.76
CA ASP A 326 -6.04 20.78 6.09
C ASP A 326 -6.11 19.59 5.12
N GLY A 327 -5.53 19.73 3.92
CA GLY A 327 -5.66 18.77 2.81
C GLY A 327 -5.48 17.30 3.20
N PRO A 328 -4.34 16.92 3.83
CA PRO A 328 -4.11 15.55 4.30
C PRO A 328 -5.19 15.03 5.25
N GLY A 329 -5.64 15.87 6.19
CA GLY A 329 -6.67 15.49 7.17
C GLY A 329 -8.03 15.23 6.52
N LEU A 330 -8.44 16.09 5.56
CA LEU A 330 -9.68 15.92 4.80
C LEU A 330 -9.68 14.62 4.00
N ILE A 331 -8.57 14.34 3.30
CA ILE A 331 -8.43 13.15 2.45
C ILE A 331 -8.36 11.88 3.31
N LYS A 332 -7.57 11.85 4.40
CA LYS A 332 -7.52 10.70 5.32
C LYS A 332 -8.88 10.36 5.88
N LYS A 333 -9.65 11.36 6.31
CA LYS A 333 -11.01 11.14 6.81
C LYS A 333 -11.92 10.56 5.73
N TRP A 334 -11.85 11.06 4.50
CA TRP A 334 -12.62 10.52 3.37
C TRP A 334 -12.26 9.07 3.01
N ILE A 335 -10.97 8.71 3.03
CA ILE A 335 -10.50 7.34 2.80
C ILE A 335 -10.91 6.42 3.97
N PHE A 336 -10.71 6.88 5.21
CA PHE A 336 -11.06 6.13 6.41
C PHE A 336 -12.51 5.65 6.37
N PHE A 337 -13.46 6.52 6.03
CA PHE A 337 -14.88 6.13 5.99
C PHE A 337 -15.21 5.03 4.97
N GLN A 338 -14.42 4.90 3.90
CA GLN A 338 -14.59 3.85 2.89
C GLN A 338 -13.93 2.53 3.32
N LEU A 339 -12.80 2.59 4.03
CA LEU A 339 -11.96 1.43 4.36
C LEU A 339 -12.08 0.93 5.80
N ALA A 340 -12.76 1.67 6.68
CA ALA A 340 -12.97 1.27 8.07
C ALA A 340 -13.59 -0.14 8.21
N PRO A 341 -14.52 -0.59 7.34
CA PRO A 341 -15.05 -1.96 7.45
C PRO A 341 -14.01 -3.08 7.29
N ILE A 342 -12.89 -2.80 6.64
CA ILE A 342 -11.83 -3.78 6.33
C ILE A 342 -10.51 -3.48 7.06
N ASN A 343 -10.53 -2.58 8.04
CA ASN A 343 -9.37 -2.20 8.84
C ASN A 343 -9.71 -2.07 10.32
N THR A 344 -8.70 -2.26 11.18
CA THR A 344 -8.79 -1.92 12.61
C THR A 344 -8.14 -0.55 12.85
N ILE A 345 -8.62 0.18 13.85
CA ILE A 345 -8.08 1.48 14.28
C ILE A 345 -7.53 1.43 15.71
N GLY A 346 -7.43 0.24 16.30
CA GLY A 346 -6.90 0.02 17.65
C GLY A 346 -7.88 0.37 18.76
N LEU A 347 -9.17 0.55 18.47
CA LEU A 347 -10.19 0.69 19.51
C LEU A 347 -10.48 -0.67 20.17
N PRO A 348 -11.08 -0.71 21.37
CA PRO A 348 -11.52 -1.96 21.98
C PRO A 348 -12.41 -2.74 21.01
N ARG A 349 -12.15 -4.04 20.84
CA ARG A 349 -12.80 -4.88 19.81
C ARG A 349 -14.31 -4.74 19.75
N GLY A 350 -14.99 -4.75 20.89
CA GLY A 350 -16.45 -4.61 20.93
C GLY A 350 -16.95 -3.29 20.33
N LEU A 351 -16.19 -2.21 20.48
CA LEU A 351 -16.51 -0.92 19.88
C LEU A 351 -16.26 -0.92 18.37
N GLU A 352 -15.16 -1.50 17.88
CA GLU A 352 -14.91 -1.63 16.44
C GLU A 352 -15.98 -2.50 15.76
N GLU A 353 -16.32 -3.62 16.37
CA GLU A 353 -17.36 -4.52 15.86
C GLU A 353 -18.71 -3.82 15.75
N LEU A 354 -19.13 -3.07 16.78
CA LEU A 354 -20.43 -2.37 16.78
C LEU A 354 -20.47 -1.13 15.87
N THR A 355 -19.32 -0.54 15.52
CA THR A 355 -19.27 0.73 14.79
C THR A 355 -18.84 0.55 13.34
N ILE A 356 -17.64 0.02 13.10
CA ILE A 356 -17.01 0.02 11.77
C ILE A 356 -17.09 -1.34 11.07
N HIS A 357 -17.19 -2.46 11.79
CA HIS A 357 -17.25 -3.79 11.16
C HIS A 357 -18.67 -4.35 10.98
N THR A 358 -19.72 -3.69 11.48
CA THR A 358 -21.11 -4.17 11.29
C THR A 358 -21.90 -3.36 10.27
N PHE A 359 -21.65 -2.06 10.14
CA PHE A 359 -22.39 -1.19 9.23
C PHE A 359 -21.43 -0.36 8.37
N PRO A 360 -21.77 -0.11 7.09
CA PRO A 360 -21.13 0.94 6.32
C PRO A 360 -21.28 2.30 7.03
N LEU A 361 -20.19 3.06 7.11
CA LEU A 361 -20.26 4.42 7.64
C LEU A 361 -21.02 5.33 6.64
N PRO A 362 -21.84 6.28 7.13
CA PRO A 362 -22.62 7.14 6.24
C PRO A 362 -21.79 8.29 5.67
N PHE A 363 -21.88 8.50 4.34
CA PHE A 363 -21.16 9.57 3.63
C PHE A 363 -21.46 10.98 4.16
N GLY A 364 -22.67 11.22 4.69
CA GLY A 364 -23.06 12.51 5.26
C GLY A 364 -22.11 13.06 6.33
N LEU A 365 -21.36 12.19 7.03
CA LEU A 365 -20.38 12.58 8.06
C LEU A 365 -19.04 13.12 7.50
N VAL A 366 -18.77 12.88 6.21
CA VAL A 366 -17.56 13.36 5.51
C VAL A 366 -17.86 14.16 4.24
N LYS A 367 -19.14 14.31 3.87
CA LYS A 367 -19.56 15.04 2.66
C LYS A 367 -18.93 16.44 2.57
N LYS A 368 -18.96 17.23 3.64
CA LYS A 368 -18.40 18.60 3.62
C LYS A 368 -16.90 18.62 3.36
N ASP A 369 -16.18 17.61 3.85
CA ASP A 369 -14.74 17.48 3.67
C ASP A 369 -14.44 17.09 2.22
N TYR A 370 -15.19 16.14 1.66
CA TYR A 370 -15.12 15.78 0.26
C TYR A 370 -15.48 16.94 -0.68
N ASP A 371 -16.53 17.71 -0.37
CA ASP A 371 -16.95 18.87 -1.14
C ASP A 371 -15.84 19.95 -1.19
N ARG A 372 -15.02 20.10 -0.14
CA ARG A 372 -13.84 20.99 -0.14
C ARG A 372 -12.78 20.50 -1.12
N VAL A 373 -12.42 19.22 -1.06
CA VAL A 373 -11.46 18.59 -1.99
C VAL A 373 -11.97 18.70 -3.42
N HIS A 374 -13.24 18.38 -3.66
CA HIS A 374 -13.85 18.47 -4.98
C HIS A 374 -13.83 19.89 -5.55
N ARG A 375 -14.17 20.91 -4.76
CA ARG A 375 -14.10 22.32 -5.22
C ARG A 375 -12.69 22.75 -5.59
N PHE A 376 -11.66 22.31 -4.86
CA PHE A 376 -10.27 22.57 -5.21
C PHE A 376 -9.90 21.94 -6.57
N PHE A 377 -10.21 20.66 -6.76
CA PHE A 377 -9.93 19.96 -8.03
C PHE A 377 -10.71 20.55 -9.21
N ALA A 378 -12.00 20.82 -9.03
CA ALA A 378 -12.84 21.41 -10.07
C ALA A 378 -12.34 22.80 -10.50
N ALA A 379 -11.79 23.59 -9.58
CA ALA A 379 -11.25 24.91 -9.87
C ALA A 379 -9.87 24.88 -10.55
N HIS A 380 -8.99 23.96 -10.16
CA HIS A 380 -7.55 24.03 -10.52
C HIS A 380 -7.08 22.92 -11.47
N ALA A 381 -7.77 21.79 -11.57
CA ALA A 381 -7.40 20.69 -12.48
C ALA A 381 -7.83 20.94 -13.94
N THR A 382 -7.94 22.20 -14.36
CA THR A 382 -8.52 22.60 -15.64
C THR A 382 -7.87 21.89 -16.82
N ARG A 383 -6.54 21.83 -16.88
CA ARG A 383 -5.80 21.17 -17.97
C ARG A 383 -6.14 19.67 -18.11
N ALA A 384 -6.31 18.98 -16.98
CA ALA A 384 -6.71 17.57 -16.98
C ALA A 384 -8.18 17.43 -17.40
N LEU A 385 -9.07 18.23 -16.83
CA LEU A 385 -10.51 18.18 -17.14
C LEU A 385 -10.83 18.57 -18.59
N ASP A 386 -10.12 19.54 -19.16
CA ASP A 386 -10.24 19.92 -20.59
C ASP A 386 -9.80 18.78 -21.51
N ALA A 387 -8.78 18.02 -21.09
CA ALA A 387 -8.35 16.83 -21.83
C ALA A 387 -9.38 15.71 -21.72
N ALA A 388 -10.06 15.57 -20.58
CA ALA A 388 -11.12 14.59 -20.39
C ALA A 388 -12.32 14.85 -21.30
N GLU A 389 -12.75 16.11 -21.45
CA GLU A 389 -13.84 16.49 -22.36
C GLU A 389 -13.52 16.14 -23.81
N LYS A 390 -12.28 16.40 -24.26
CA LYS A 390 -11.81 16.01 -25.60
C LYS A 390 -11.79 14.50 -25.82
N MET A 391 -11.83 13.72 -24.73
CA MET A 391 -11.89 12.26 -24.74
C MET A 391 -13.32 11.73 -24.53
N GLY A 392 -14.33 12.60 -24.51
CA GLY A 392 -15.75 12.21 -24.36
C GLY A 392 -16.19 11.96 -22.91
N LEU A 393 -15.42 12.38 -21.92
CA LEU A 393 -15.81 12.32 -20.50
C LEU A 393 -16.44 13.64 -20.07
N SER A 394 -17.48 13.58 -19.22
CA SER A 394 -17.98 14.80 -18.58
C SER A 394 -16.93 15.33 -17.61
N ARG A 395 -16.83 16.65 -17.44
CA ARG A 395 -15.92 17.25 -16.45
C ARG A 395 -16.19 16.75 -15.04
N ASP A 396 -17.46 16.55 -14.72
CA ASP A 396 -17.92 16.08 -13.41
C ASP A 396 -17.41 14.67 -13.10
N GLU A 397 -17.65 13.70 -14.00
CA GLU A 397 -17.14 12.33 -13.87
C GLU A 397 -15.61 12.29 -13.88
N ALA A 398 -14.98 13.09 -14.73
CA ALA A 398 -13.52 13.19 -14.81
C ALA A 398 -12.91 13.75 -13.52
N CYS A 399 -13.54 14.75 -12.90
CA CYS A 399 -13.09 15.35 -11.64
C CYS A 399 -13.12 14.32 -10.51
N HIS A 400 -14.22 13.58 -10.35
CA HIS A 400 -14.33 12.54 -9.32
C HIS A 400 -13.33 11.39 -9.53
N ASN A 401 -13.10 10.97 -10.78
CA ASN A 401 -12.06 9.98 -11.08
C ASN A 401 -10.65 10.52 -10.85
N LEU A 402 -10.40 11.80 -11.12
CA LEU A 402 -9.11 12.43 -10.87
C LEU A 402 -8.82 12.54 -9.37
N ILE A 403 -9.81 12.93 -8.56
CA ILE A 403 -9.72 12.92 -7.10
C ILE A 403 -9.40 11.52 -6.59
N PHE A 404 -10.11 10.49 -7.09
CA PHE A 404 -9.84 9.11 -6.68
C PHE A 404 -8.42 8.67 -7.08
N ASN A 405 -7.98 8.98 -8.30
CA ASN A 405 -6.64 8.64 -8.78
C ASN A 405 -5.53 9.35 -7.99
N ILE A 406 -5.67 10.63 -7.69
CA ILE A 406 -4.65 11.39 -6.96
C ILE A 406 -4.70 11.10 -5.46
N CYS A 407 -5.87 11.22 -4.83
CA CYS A 407 -5.99 11.16 -3.38
C CYS A 407 -6.03 9.72 -2.84
N PHE A 408 -6.79 8.83 -3.47
CA PHE A 408 -6.93 7.44 -3.01
C PHE A 408 -5.78 6.57 -3.53
N ASN A 409 -5.63 6.46 -4.86
CA ASN A 409 -4.69 5.52 -5.47
C ASN A 409 -3.22 5.97 -5.28
N THR A 410 -2.93 7.24 -5.59
CA THR A 410 -1.54 7.73 -5.63
C THR A 410 -1.05 8.17 -4.25
N TRP A 411 -1.70 9.18 -3.67
CA TRP A 411 -1.32 9.72 -2.37
C TRP A 411 -1.42 8.65 -1.27
N GLY A 412 -2.55 7.95 -1.15
CA GLY A 412 -2.70 6.83 -0.22
C GLY A 412 -1.64 5.73 -0.40
N GLY A 413 -1.28 5.40 -1.64
CA GLY A 413 -0.20 4.45 -1.94
C GLY A 413 1.18 4.95 -1.49
N MET A 414 1.49 6.23 -1.73
CA MET A 414 2.75 6.84 -1.29
C MET A 414 2.88 6.86 0.23
N LEU A 415 1.80 7.10 0.97
CA LEU A 415 1.81 7.09 2.44
C LEU A 415 2.15 5.73 3.06
N ILE A 416 1.96 4.65 2.31
CA ILE A 416 2.33 3.29 2.73
C ILE A 416 3.74 2.96 2.25
N LEU A 417 4.03 3.23 0.98
CA LEU A 417 5.28 2.85 0.33
C LEU A 417 6.48 3.64 0.87
N PHE A 418 6.37 4.96 1.02
CA PHE A 418 7.52 5.80 1.39
C PHE A 418 8.03 5.48 2.81
N PRO A 419 7.18 5.37 3.85
CA PRO A 419 7.65 4.92 5.16
C PRO A 419 8.23 3.51 5.13
N SER A 420 7.71 2.61 4.29
CA SER A 420 8.25 1.25 4.16
C SER A 420 9.65 1.24 3.55
N ILE A 421 9.91 2.09 2.55
CA ILE A 421 11.24 2.31 1.98
C ILE A 421 12.20 2.81 3.06
N VAL A 422 11.85 3.89 3.76
CA VAL A 422 12.71 4.46 4.82
C VAL A 422 12.98 3.42 5.92
N ARG A 423 11.95 2.68 6.35
CA ARG A 423 12.07 1.66 7.38
C ARG A 423 12.97 0.49 6.98
N LEU A 424 12.82 -0.07 5.79
CA LEU A 424 13.61 -1.23 5.38
C LEU A 424 15.06 -0.84 5.09
N VAL A 425 15.28 0.30 4.43
CA VAL A 425 16.63 0.83 4.19
C VAL A 425 17.31 1.24 5.51
N GLY A 426 16.59 1.87 6.43
CA GLY A 426 17.12 2.21 7.75
C GLY A 426 17.55 0.97 8.54
N ARG A 427 16.75 -0.10 8.53
CA ARG A 427 17.07 -1.38 9.19
C ARG A 427 18.29 -2.08 8.59
N ALA A 428 18.51 -1.94 7.27
CA ALA A 428 19.69 -2.50 6.61
C ALA A 428 21.02 -1.82 7.01
N GLY A 429 20.93 -0.59 7.53
CA GLY A 429 22.02 0.10 8.20
C GLY A 429 23.11 0.68 7.29
N ALA A 430 24.17 1.16 7.95
CA ALA A 430 25.17 2.07 7.37
C ALA A 430 25.86 1.55 6.10
N ARG A 431 26.06 0.24 5.95
CA ARG A 431 26.69 -0.33 4.76
C ARG A 431 25.84 -0.10 3.51
N LEU A 432 24.54 -0.39 3.58
CA LEU A 432 23.62 -0.13 2.46
C LEU A 432 23.52 1.38 2.20
N HIS A 433 23.47 2.20 3.26
CA HIS A 433 23.41 3.66 3.13
C HIS A 433 24.60 4.21 2.34
N SER A 434 25.82 3.77 2.71
CA SER A 434 27.05 4.13 2.01
C SER A 434 27.04 3.72 0.54
N ASP A 435 26.62 2.47 0.25
CA ASP A 435 26.56 1.96 -1.12
C ASP A 435 25.56 2.75 -1.99
N LEU A 436 24.38 3.08 -1.43
CA LEU A 436 23.36 3.89 -2.10
C LEU A 436 23.83 5.34 -2.33
N ALA A 437 24.43 5.96 -1.32
CA ALA A 437 25.00 7.31 -1.43
C ALA A 437 26.08 7.39 -2.51
N GLN A 438 26.98 6.41 -2.56
CA GLN A 438 28.02 6.35 -3.58
C GLN A 438 27.42 6.21 -4.99
N GLU A 439 26.49 5.27 -5.19
CA GLU A 439 25.84 5.04 -6.49
C GLU A 439 25.08 6.30 -6.96
N VAL A 440 24.23 6.85 -6.10
CA VAL A 440 23.39 8.01 -6.42
C VAL A 440 24.24 9.21 -6.83
N ARG A 441 25.24 9.57 -6.02
CA ARG A 441 26.08 10.75 -6.27
C ARG A 441 26.97 10.54 -7.50
N ALA A 442 27.44 9.31 -7.75
CA ALA A 442 28.19 8.99 -8.96
C ALA A 442 27.33 9.18 -10.22
N ALA A 443 26.13 8.60 -10.23
CA ALA A 443 25.19 8.69 -11.35
C ALA A 443 24.76 10.14 -11.65
N VAL A 444 24.47 10.95 -10.63
CA VAL A 444 24.12 12.36 -10.83
C VAL A 444 25.29 13.18 -11.39
N ARG A 445 26.52 12.90 -10.98
CA ARG A 445 27.72 13.55 -11.55
C ARG A 445 27.99 13.12 -12.99
N SER A 446 27.94 11.83 -13.31
CA SER A 446 28.34 11.31 -14.61
C SER A 446 27.25 11.43 -15.68
N GLU A 447 25.99 11.17 -15.33
CA GLU A 447 24.89 11.09 -16.30
C GLU A 447 23.89 12.25 -16.18
N GLY A 448 23.83 12.89 -15.00
CA GLY A 448 22.83 13.91 -14.67
C GLY A 448 23.27 15.36 -14.82
N GLY A 449 24.55 15.61 -15.11
CA GLY A 449 25.10 16.98 -15.17
C GLY A 449 24.95 17.74 -13.84
N GLY A 450 25.01 17.02 -12.72
CA GLY A 450 24.82 17.59 -11.37
C GLY A 450 23.36 17.71 -10.93
N ARG A 451 22.39 17.19 -11.69
CA ARG A 451 20.97 17.13 -11.31
C ARG A 451 20.42 15.72 -11.43
N LEU A 452 19.38 15.43 -10.65
CA LEU A 452 18.65 14.18 -10.79
C LEU A 452 17.82 14.22 -12.09
N THR A 453 18.06 13.25 -12.97
CA THR A 453 17.35 13.11 -14.26
C THR A 453 16.94 11.65 -14.46
N MET A 454 16.04 11.38 -15.39
CA MET A 454 15.69 9.99 -15.75
C MET A 454 16.92 9.18 -16.19
N ARG A 455 17.86 9.82 -16.91
CA ARG A 455 19.10 9.17 -17.36
C ARG A 455 19.98 8.78 -16.17
N ALA A 456 20.18 9.69 -15.22
CA ALA A 456 20.89 9.38 -13.98
C ALA A 456 20.19 8.28 -13.20
N LEU A 457 18.87 8.35 -13.05
CA LEU A 457 18.09 7.36 -12.31
C LEU A 457 18.23 5.95 -12.90
N GLU A 458 18.20 5.80 -14.23
CA GLU A 458 18.41 4.50 -14.90
C GLU A 458 19.82 3.93 -14.73
N SER A 459 20.81 4.77 -14.42
CA SER A 459 22.18 4.32 -14.10
C SER A 459 22.38 3.89 -12.64
N MET A 460 21.31 3.78 -11.84
CA MET A 460 21.33 3.39 -10.42
C MET A 460 20.72 1.98 -10.20
N PRO A 461 21.44 0.89 -10.54
CA PRO A 461 20.92 -0.47 -10.41
C PRO A 461 20.66 -0.90 -8.96
N LEU A 462 21.43 -0.44 -7.97
CA LEU A 462 21.19 -0.73 -6.56
C LEU A 462 19.94 -0.01 -6.04
N VAL A 463 19.74 1.27 -6.37
CA VAL A 463 18.50 2.00 -6.04
C VAL A 463 17.28 1.29 -6.63
N LYS A 464 17.35 0.92 -7.92
CA LYS A 464 16.27 0.20 -8.61
C LYS A 464 15.96 -1.14 -7.95
N SER A 465 16.99 -1.95 -7.67
CA SER A 465 16.84 -3.24 -7.00
C SER A 465 16.30 -3.10 -5.56
N THR A 466 16.75 -2.08 -4.82
CA THR A 466 16.28 -1.79 -3.46
C THR A 466 14.79 -1.48 -3.44
N VAL A 467 14.31 -0.63 -4.35
CA VAL A 467 12.87 -0.31 -4.48
C VAL A 467 12.04 -1.54 -4.79
N TYR A 468 12.50 -2.38 -5.73
CA TYR A 468 11.80 -3.63 -6.04
C TYR A 468 11.80 -4.60 -4.87
N GLU A 469 12.86 -4.67 -4.08
CA GLU A 469 12.90 -5.52 -2.89
C GLU A 469 11.94 -5.04 -1.79
N VAL A 470 11.79 -3.72 -1.61
CA VAL A 470 10.76 -3.17 -0.71
C VAL A 470 9.37 -3.61 -1.17
N MET A 471 9.05 -3.42 -2.46
CA MET A 471 7.73 -3.77 -3.01
C MET A 471 7.45 -5.27 -3.06
N ARG A 472 8.50 -6.10 -3.18
CA ARG A 472 8.39 -7.57 -3.10
C ARG A 472 8.10 -8.00 -1.67
N LEU A 473 8.88 -7.53 -0.71
CA LEU A 473 8.79 -7.94 0.68
C LEU A 473 7.51 -7.41 1.34
N GLU A 474 7.15 -6.16 1.06
CA GLU A 474 6.00 -5.47 1.65
C GLU A 474 5.16 -4.75 0.58
N PRO A 475 4.35 -5.50 -0.21
CA PRO A 475 3.45 -4.91 -1.17
C PRO A 475 2.50 -3.89 -0.52
N PRO A 476 2.45 -2.62 -0.98
CA PRO A 476 1.65 -1.57 -0.33
C PRO A 476 0.15 -1.88 -0.25
N VAL A 477 -0.38 -2.58 -1.25
CA VAL A 477 -1.77 -3.06 -1.29
C VAL A 477 -1.72 -4.60 -1.31
N PRO A 478 -1.91 -5.27 -0.16
CA PRO A 478 -1.59 -6.69 -0.07
C PRO A 478 -2.74 -7.62 -0.51
N PHE A 479 -3.92 -7.10 -0.83
CA PHE A 479 -5.08 -7.91 -1.20
C PHE A 479 -5.58 -7.65 -2.61
N GLN A 480 -5.82 -8.73 -3.36
CA GLN A 480 -6.32 -8.70 -4.72
C GLN A 480 -7.46 -9.70 -4.85
N TYR A 481 -8.51 -9.33 -5.58
CA TYR A 481 -9.70 -10.16 -5.74
C TYR A 481 -10.12 -10.25 -7.19
N GLY A 482 -10.80 -11.34 -7.56
CA GLY A 482 -11.36 -11.55 -8.88
C GLY A 482 -12.42 -12.65 -8.85
N ARG A 483 -13.54 -12.44 -9.53
CA ARG A 483 -14.64 -13.41 -9.56
C ARG A 483 -14.51 -14.32 -10.77
N ALA A 484 -14.54 -15.62 -10.61
CA ALA A 484 -14.41 -16.56 -11.72
C ALA A 484 -15.53 -16.34 -12.77
N LYS A 485 -15.15 -16.14 -14.03
CA LYS A 485 -16.08 -15.94 -15.17
C LYS A 485 -16.68 -17.25 -15.68
N GLU A 486 -15.94 -18.34 -15.48
CA GLU A 486 -16.26 -19.69 -15.92
C GLU A 486 -15.66 -20.71 -14.95
N ASP A 487 -16.06 -21.98 -15.11
CA ASP A 487 -15.42 -23.09 -14.42
C ASP A 487 -14.02 -23.29 -15.00
N PHE A 488 -13.01 -23.50 -14.15
CA PHE A 488 -11.65 -23.76 -14.61
C PHE A 488 -10.81 -24.55 -13.61
N GLN A 489 -9.70 -25.10 -14.09
CA GLN A 489 -8.68 -25.71 -13.25
C GLN A 489 -7.65 -24.69 -12.79
N LEU A 490 -7.45 -24.60 -11.49
CA LEU A 490 -6.47 -23.73 -10.83
C LEU A 490 -5.28 -24.57 -10.37
N GLU A 491 -4.08 -24.16 -10.76
CA GLU A 491 -2.85 -24.87 -10.42
C GLU A 491 -2.11 -24.13 -9.29
N SER A 492 -1.78 -24.83 -8.20
CA SER A 492 -0.80 -24.40 -7.20
C SER A 492 0.55 -25.06 -7.48
N HIS A 493 1.56 -24.93 -6.61
CA HIS A 493 2.82 -25.64 -6.81
C HIS A 493 2.68 -27.16 -6.86
N ASP A 494 1.82 -27.73 -6.00
CA ASP A 494 1.76 -29.17 -5.76
C ASP A 494 0.46 -29.81 -6.28
N GLU A 495 -0.62 -29.02 -6.35
CA GLU A 495 -1.97 -29.54 -6.56
C GLU A 495 -2.74 -28.80 -7.66
N LEU A 496 -3.77 -29.48 -8.19
CA LEU A 496 -4.74 -28.94 -9.15
C LEU A 496 -6.13 -28.90 -8.52
N TYR A 497 -6.83 -27.78 -8.65
CA TYR A 497 -8.15 -27.55 -8.05
C TYR A 497 -9.18 -27.18 -9.09
N GLU A 498 -10.45 -27.48 -8.83
CA GLU A 498 -11.57 -26.97 -9.63
C GLU A 498 -12.17 -25.72 -8.99
N VAL A 499 -12.20 -24.62 -9.74
CA VAL A 499 -12.90 -23.38 -9.38
C VAL A 499 -14.17 -23.27 -10.22
N LYS A 500 -15.28 -22.96 -9.58
CA LYS A 500 -16.58 -22.80 -10.24
C LYS A 500 -16.85 -21.35 -10.59
N LYS A 501 -17.58 -21.13 -11.69
CA LYS A 501 -18.08 -19.83 -12.10
C LYS A 501 -18.79 -19.12 -10.95
N GLY A 502 -18.47 -17.84 -10.78
CA GLY A 502 -19.08 -16.97 -9.77
C GLY A 502 -18.39 -17.01 -8.41
N GLU A 503 -17.52 -18.00 -8.14
CA GLU A 503 -16.72 -18.02 -6.91
C GLU A 503 -15.76 -16.81 -6.89
N LEU A 504 -15.65 -16.18 -5.72
CA LEU A 504 -14.74 -15.07 -5.51
C LEU A 504 -13.37 -15.61 -5.10
N LEU A 505 -12.37 -15.31 -5.91
CA LEU A 505 -10.96 -15.57 -5.59
C LEU A 505 -10.37 -14.35 -4.90
N GLY A 506 -9.52 -14.59 -3.91
CA GLY A 506 -8.76 -13.58 -3.21
C GLY A 506 -7.31 -14.02 -3.09
N GLY A 507 -6.38 -13.07 -3.04
CA GLY A 507 -4.98 -13.34 -2.82
C GLY A 507 -4.42 -12.41 -1.77
N TYR A 508 -3.59 -12.95 -0.87
CA TYR A 508 -2.78 -12.16 0.04
C TYR A 508 -1.35 -12.13 -0.50
N MET A 509 -1.05 -11.06 -1.24
CA MET A 509 0.16 -10.90 -2.05
C MET A 509 1.47 -11.15 -1.31
N PRO A 510 1.65 -10.77 -0.02
CA PRO A 510 2.88 -11.03 0.69
C PRO A 510 3.29 -12.51 0.74
N PHE A 511 2.35 -13.47 0.70
CA PHE A 511 2.74 -14.89 0.62
C PHE A 511 3.20 -15.29 -0.80
N ALA A 512 2.56 -14.74 -1.84
CA ALA A 512 2.98 -14.99 -3.23
C ALA A 512 4.33 -14.34 -3.56
N THR A 513 4.63 -13.16 -3.03
CA THR A 513 5.89 -12.44 -3.29
C THR A 513 7.02 -12.82 -2.31
N ARG A 514 6.71 -13.61 -1.28
CA ARG A 514 7.67 -14.25 -0.36
C ARG A 514 7.60 -15.78 -0.45
N ASP A 515 7.25 -16.30 -1.63
CA ASP A 515 7.16 -17.73 -1.82
C ASP A 515 8.56 -18.38 -1.83
N PRO A 516 8.87 -19.29 -0.88
CA PRO A 516 10.18 -19.95 -0.80
C PRO A 516 10.51 -20.84 -2.00
N LYS A 517 9.51 -21.24 -2.82
CA LYS A 517 9.72 -21.99 -4.06
C LYS A 517 10.18 -21.09 -5.21
N VAL A 518 10.11 -19.76 -5.05
CA VAL A 518 10.53 -18.76 -6.03
C VAL A 518 11.72 -17.95 -5.56
N PHE A 519 11.73 -17.53 -4.30
CA PHE A 519 12.75 -16.64 -3.74
C PHE A 519 13.58 -17.34 -2.66
N GLU A 520 14.90 -17.34 -2.83
CA GLU A 520 15.84 -17.65 -1.75
C GLU A 520 15.74 -16.58 -0.64
N ALA A 521 15.83 -16.98 0.64
CA ALA A 521 15.68 -16.09 1.79
C ALA A 521 14.45 -15.16 1.62
N PRO A 522 13.23 -15.72 1.46
CA PRO A 522 12.07 -14.96 1.00
C PRO A 522 11.58 -13.91 2.01
N GLU A 523 11.83 -14.14 3.29
CA GLU A 523 11.47 -13.24 4.39
C GLU A 523 12.53 -12.17 4.66
N GLU A 524 13.71 -12.28 4.04
CA GLU A 524 14.80 -11.34 4.24
C GLU A 524 14.73 -10.18 3.24
N PHE A 525 15.09 -8.99 3.72
CA PHE A 525 15.30 -7.82 2.87
C PHE A 525 16.68 -7.90 2.22
N VAL A 526 16.73 -8.22 0.92
CA VAL A 526 17.97 -8.37 0.15
C VAL A 526 18.05 -7.28 -0.94
N PRO A 527 18.64 -6.10 -0.65
CA PRO A 527 18.62 -4.94 -1.57
C PRO A 527 19.17 -5.21 -2.96
N ARG A 528 20.07 -6.20 -3.10
CA ARG A 528 20.76 -6.56 -4.34
C ARG A 528 20.07 -7.66 -5.14
N ARG A 529 18.91 -8.16 -4.69
CA ARG A 529 18.21 -9.34 -5.26
C ARG A 529 17.94 -9.22 -6.75
N PHE A 530 17.60 -8.03 -7.24
CA PHE A 530 17.20 -7.79 -8.63
C PHE A 530 18.33 -7.24 -9.51
N MET A 531 19.58 -7.27 -9.01
CA MET A 531 20.75 -6.89 -9.80
C MET A 531 21.21 -8.06 -10.69
N GLY A 532 21.79 -7.73 -11.84
CA GLY A 532 22.28 -8.71 -12.82
C GLY A 532 21.16 -9.44 -13.57
N GLU A 533 21.55 -10.26 -14.55
CA GLU A 533 20.59 -10.92 -15.46
C GLU A 533 19.63 -11.87 -14.73
N GLN A 534 20.14 -12.66 -13.78
CA GLN A 534 19.31 -13.61 -13.03
C GLN A 534 18.34 -12.90 -12.09
N GLY A 535 18.80 -11.85 -11.40
CA GLY A 535 17.93 -11.03 -10.54
C GLY A 535 16.81 -10.37 -11.34
N GLN A 536 17.09 -9.88 -12.55
CA GLN A 536 16.07 -9.27 -13.41
C GLN A 536 14.97 -10.25 -13.84
N LYS A 537 15.27 -11.55 -14.02
CA LYS A 537 14.26 -12.57 -14.33
C LYS A 537 13.25 -12.78 -13.20
N LEU A 538 13.61 -12.43 -11.96
CA LEU A 538 12.71 -12.51 -10.81
C LEU A 538 11.68 -11.39 -10.76
N LEU A 539 11.82 -10.34 -11.57
CA LEU A 539 10.85 -9.23 -11.61
C LEU A 539 9.45 -9.68 -12.04
N GLN A 540 9.32 -10.80 -12.77
CA GLN A 540 8.01 -11.37 -13.11
C GLN A 540 7.19 -11.76 -11.86
N TYR A 541 7.84 -11.98 -10.71
CA TYR A 541 7.22 -12.32 -9.43
C TYR A 541 7.10 -11.12 -8.48
N VAL A 542 7.42 -9.91 -8.94
CA VAL A 542 7.16 -8.66 -8.22
C VAL A 542 5.78 -8.16 -8.66
N LEU A 543 4.79 -8.28 -7.77
CA LEU A 543 3.37 -8.21 -8.14
C LEU A 543 2.61 -6.98 -7.64
N TRP A 544 3.30 -6.03 -6.97
CA TRP A 544 2.71 -4.88 -6.26
C TRP A 544 1.68 -4.08 -7.07
N SER A 545 1.83 -4.09 -8.40
CA SER A 545 1.00 -3.35 -9.34
C SER A 545 -0.29 -4.08 -9.77
N ASN A 546 -0.62 -5.22 -9.14
CA ASN A 546 -1.67 -6.15 -9.59
C ASN A 546 -1.38 -6.72 -11.00
N GLY A 547 -0.14 -7.13 -11.19
CA GLY A 547 0.41 -7.76 -12.39
C GLY A 547 1.94 -7.87 -12.27
N PRO A 548 2.60 -8.75 -13.06
CA PRO A 548 4.07 -8.84 -13.10
C PRO A 548 4.72 -7.48 -13.41
N GLU A 549 5.80 -7.15 -12.70
CA GLU A 549 6.54 -5.90 -12.94
C GLU A 549 7.09 -5.80 -14.38
N THR A 550 7.32 -6.94 -15.02
CA THR A 550 7.76 -7.05 -16.42
C THR A 550 6.67 -6.73 -17.44
N GLU A 551 5.40 -6.61 -17.03
CA GLU A 551 4.28 -6.28 -17.91
C GLU A 551 3.89 -4.80 -17.83
N SER A 552 3.08 -4.33 -18.79
CA SER A 552 2.60 -2.95 -18.83
C SER A 552 1.10 -2.84 -18.53
N PRO A 553 0.66 -1.79 -17.83
CA PRO A 553 -0.75 -1.52 -17.67
C PRO A 553 -1.38 -1.16 -19.03
N THR A 554 -2.50 -1.80 -19.35
CA THR A 554 -3.25 -1.55 -20.60
C THR A 554 -4.72 -1.33 -20.29
N ILE A 555 -5.50 -0.88 -21.28
CA ILE A 555 -6.96 -0.79 -21.16
C ILE A 555 -7.66 -2.16 -21.04
N HIS A 556 -6.95 -3.25 -21.33
CA HIS A 556 -7.47 -4.62 -21.32
C HIS A 556 -7.19 -5.39 -20.03
N ASN A 557 -6.31 -4.85 -19.16
CA ASN A 557 -5.97 -5.44 -17.86
C ASN A 557 -6.34 -4.52 -16.69
N LYS A 558 -6.16 -5.02 -15.47
CA LYS A 558 -6.38 -4.26 -14.22
C LYS A 558 -5.08 -3.96 -13.46
N GLN A 559 -3.95 -4.01 -14.15
CA GLN A 559 -2.68 -3.55 -13.59
C GLN A 559 -2.73 -2.04 -13.36
N CYS A 560 -2.05 -1.58 -12.30
CA CYS A 560 -1.99 -0.20 -11.85
C CYS A 560 -1.63 0.75 -13.00
N ALA A 561 -2.51 1.71 -13.29
CA ALA A 561 -2.29 2.68 -14.37
C ALA A 561 -1.04 3.56 -14.13
N GLY A 562 -0.64 3.74 -12.87
CA GLY A 562 0.54 4.49 -12.46
C GLY A 562 1.79 3.65 -12.22
N LYS A 563 1.90 2.41 -12.75
CA LYS A 563 3.03 1.50 -12.47
C LYS A 563 4.39 2.20 -12.55
N ASP A 564 4.73 2.72 -13.72
CA ASP A 564 6.05 3.34 -13.97
C ASP A 564 6.25 4.62 -13.17
N PHE A 565 5.17 5.38 -12.94
CA PHE A 565 5.20 6.59 -12.11
C PHE A 565 5.57 6.27 -10.66
N VAL A 566 4.96 5.24 -10.06
CA VAL A 566 5.24 4.85 -8.67
C VAL A 566 6.67 4.34 -8.53
N VAL A 567 7.15 3.50 -9.46
CA VAL A 567 8.54 3.01 -9.43
C VAL A 567 9.51 4.18 -9.57
N MET A 568 9.23 5.15 -10.44
CA MET A 568 10.01 6.38 -10.58
C MET A 568 10.03 7.18 -9.27
N MET A 569 8.88 7.48 -8.68
CA MET A 569 8.79 8.26 -7.43
C MET A 569 9.50 7.58 -6.25
N ALA A 570 9.37 6.26 -6.12
CA ALA A 570 10.05 5.49 -5.09
C ALA A 570 11.58 5.54 -5.22
N ARG A 571 12.09 5.49 -6.46
CA ARG A 571 13.53 5.62 -6.74
C ARG A 571 14.01 7.04 -6.52
N LEU A 572 13.23 8.05 -6.91
CA LEU A 572 13.53 9.45 -6.64
C LEU A 572 13.60 9.72 -5.13
N LEU A 573 12.69 9.18 -4.32
CA LEU A 573 12.76 9.36 -2.86
C LEU A 573 14.12 8.93 -2.28
N LEU A 574 14.61 7.76 -2.66
CA LEU A 574 15.93 7.28 -2.22
C LEU A 574 17.07 8.12 -2.80
N ALA A 575 17.01 8.46 -4.09
CA ALA A 575 18.05 9.25 -4.73
C ALA A 575 18.14 10.66 -4.11
N GLU A 576 17.01 11.37 -3.95
CA GLU A 576 16.97 12.68 -3.30
C GLU A 576 17.51 12.63 -1.88
N PHE A 577 17.14 11.59 -1.12
CA PHE A 577 17.65 11.40 0.23
C PHE A 577 19.18 11.24 0.25
N PHE A 578 19.72 10.30 -0.54
CA PHE A 578 21.15 9.98 -0.53
C PHE A 578 22.04 10.98 -1.29
N LEU A 579 21.44 11.91 -2.03
CA LEU A 579 22.12 13.14 -2.48
C LEU A 579 22.44 14.06 -1.29
N GLN A 580 21.55 14.16 -0.30
CA GLN A 580 21.70 15.09 0.83
C GLN A 580 22.37 14.48 2.05
N TYR A 581 22.22 13.17 2.26
CA TYR A 581 22.67 12.49 3.48
C TYR A 581 23.53 11.27 3.17
N ASP A 582 24.50 10.99 4.04
CA ASP A 582 25.32 9.77 4.02
C ASP A 582 24.60 8.59 4.68
N SER A 583 23.87 8.86 5.76
CA SER A 583 23.19 7.85 6.58
C SER A 583 22.14 8.48 7.49
N PHE A 584 21.31 7.64 8.09
CA PHE A 584 20.34 8.04 9.10
C PHE A 584 20.08 6.95 10.12
N ASP A 585 19.61 7.38 11.29
CA ASP A 585 19.03 6.52 12.31
C ASP A 585 17.55 6.87 12.48
N MET A 586 16.78 5.88 12.92
CA MET A 586 15.34 6.03 13.12
C MET A 586 14.83 5.21 14.30
N GLU A 587 13.70 5.64 14.82
CA GLU A 587 12.85 4.88 15.73
C GLU A 587 11.53 4.51 15.04
N LEU A 588 10.96 3.39 15.47
CA LEU A 588 9.71 2.86 14.94
C LEU A 588 8.66 2.79 16.05
N SER A 589 7.45 3.21 15.73
CA SER A 589 6.27 3.03 16.57
C SER A 589 5.09 2.51 15.75
N ALA A 590 4.01 2.12 16.43
CA ALA A 590 2.78 1.69 15.76
C ALA A 590 2.11 2.89 15.06
N GLY A 591 1.78 2.76 13.78
CA GLY A 591 1.08 3.77 12.98
C GLY A 591 -0.25 3.26 12.42
N ALA A 592 -1.12 4.17 11.99
CA ALA A 592 -2.44 3.83 11.45
C ALA A 592 -2.39 3.04 10.12
N LEU A 593 -1.34 3.24 9.32
CA LEU A 593 -1.10 2.56 8.04
C LEU A 593 0.23 1.77 8.08
N GLY A 594 0.49 1.06 9.18
CA GLY A 594 1.71 0.25 9.35
C GLY A 594 2.64 0.80 10.42
N SER A 595 3.91 1.03 10.09
CA SER A 595 4.88 1.61 11.03
C SER A 595 4.94 3.13 10.90
N ALA A 596 4.91 3.82 12.03
CA ALA A 596 5.30 5.22 12.11
C ALA A 596 6.84 5.28 12.26
N VAL A 597 7.48 6.08 11.40
CA VAL A 597 8.92 6.26 11.32
C VAL A 597 9.26 7.66 11.84
N SER A 598 10.23 7.74 12.74
CA SER A 598 10.80 9.02 13.19
C SER A 598 12.31 8.97 13.07
N PHE A 599 12.89 9.96 12.39
CA PHE A 599 14.35 10.09 12.34
C PHE A 599 14.88 10.56 13.68
N THR A 600 15.97 9.93 14.14
CA THR A 600 16.74 10.34 15.33
C THR A 600 18.13 10.86 14.95
N SER A 601 18.58 10.60 13.71
CA SER A 601 19.77 11.24 13.15
C SER A 601 19.64 11.37 11.63
N LEU A 602 20.14 12.47 11.07
CA LEU A 602 20.30 12.70 9.63
C LEU A 602 21.71 13.20 9.38
N LYS A 603 22.61 12.30 8.94
CA LYS A 603 24.01 12.66 8.72
C LYS A 603 24.16 13.27 7.32
N LYS A 604 24.35 14.58 7.25
CA LYS A 604 24.61 15.33 6.00
C LYS A 604 25.78 14.72 5.23
N ALA A 605 25.69 14.78 3.90
CA ALA A 605 26.73 14.34 3.00
C ALA A 605 28.07 15.02 3.31
N THR A 606 29.13 14.24 3.54
CA THR A 606 30.49 14.79 3.55
C THR A 606 30.96 15.10 2.13
N SER A 607 31.48 16.32 1.95
CA SER A 607 32.04 16.85 0.70
C SER A 607 33.15 16.00 0.11
#